data_AF-A0AA39SJS2-F1
#
_entry.id   AF-A0AA39SJS2-F1
#
_cell.length_a   1.000
_cell.length_b   1.000
_cell.length_c   1.000
_cell.angle_alpha   90.00
_cell.angle_beta   90.00
_cell.angle_gamma   90.00
#
_symmetry.space_group_name_H-M   'P 1'
#
loop_
_entity.id
_entity.type
_entity.pdbx_description
1 polymer ?
#
loop_
_entity_poly.entity_id
_entity_poly.type
_entity_poly.pdbx_seq_one_letter_code
_entity_poly.pdbx_strand_id
1 'polypeptide(L)'
;MDKYKNLLKVISVQDLILAPQQKITTTLLLSLSISSLDSRRSSISTPRPTHFLRKYPHIFHIFYYTIKSQPSCRLTDIAVQISRQEAEAINASLPVVIERLVRLLMMSTTKSLPLRAIFKVWRELGLPDDF
;
A
#
# COMPACT_ATOMS: atom_id res chain seq x y z
N MET A 1 -3.60 13.90 -15.39
CA MET A 1 -3.61 12.42 -15.16
C MET A 1 -2.27 11.88 -14.66
N ASP A 2 -1.13 12.51 -14.94
CA ASP A 2 0.21 11.93 -14.66
C ASP A 2 0.59 11.88 -13.17
N LYS A 3 0.01 12.78 -12.35
CA LYS A 3 0.22 12.78 -10.89
C LYS A 3 -0.31 11.49 -10.24
N TYR A 4 -1.48 11.02 -10.68
CA TYR A 4 -2.12 9.81 -10.16
C TYR A 4 -1.32 8.54 -10.44
N LYS A 5 -0.71 8.43 -11.63
CA LYS A 5 0.17 7.31 -11.98
C LYS A 5 1.40 7.21 -11.07
N ASN A 6 1.88 8.34 -10.55
CA ASN A 6 3.01 8.33 -9.62
C ASN A 6 2.58 7.96 -8.20
N LEU A 7 1.34 8.31 -7.80
CA LEU A 7 0.78 7.94 -6.50
C LEU A 7 0.69 6.41 -6.33
N LEU A 8 0.14 5.70 -7.32
CA LEU A 8 0.07 4.23 -7.29
C LEU A 8 1.45 3.58 -7.15
N LYS A 9 2.49 4.19 -7.74
CA LYS A 9 3.86 3.72 -7.61
C LYS A 9 4.41 3.94 -6.21
N VAL A 10 4.11 5.10 -5.60
CA VAL A 10 4.48 5.38 -4.20
C VAL A 10 3.83 4.36 -3.26
N ILE A 11 2.52 4.13 -3.42
CA ILE A 11 1.76 3.17 -2.61
C ILE A 11 2.36 1.77 -2.76
N SER A 12 2.65 1.31 -3.98
CA SER A 12 3.26 -0.02 -4.19
C SER A 12 4.63 -0.20 -3.50
N VAL A 13 5.42 0.86 -3.40
CA VAL A 13 6.72 0.84 -2.72
C VAL A 13 6.52 0.86 -1.21
N GLN A 14 5.57 1.66 -0.72
CA GLN A 14 5.17 1.72 0.68
C GLN A 14 4.66 0.35 1.16
N ASP A 15 3.75 -0.29 0.42
CA ASP A 15 3.22 -1.62 0.72
C ASP A 15 4.34 -2.67 0.75
N LEU A 16 5.32 -2.57 -0.14
CA LEU A 16 6.45 -3.49 -0.15
C LEU A 16 7.36 -3.33 1.08
N ILE A 17 7.55 -2.09 1.55
CA ILE A 17 8.31 -1.79 2.77
C ILE A 17 7.53 -2.28 4.01
N LEU A 18 6.21 -2.14 3.99
CA LEU A 18 5.31 -2.57 5.07
C LEU A 18 5.06 -4.09 5.08
N ALA A 19 5.17 -4.76 3.93
CA ALA A 19 4.96 -6.19 3.81
C ALA A 19 5.94 -6.97 4.71
N PRO A 20 5.47 -7.99 5.46
CA PRO A 20 6.30 -8.73 6.39
C PRO A 20 7.45 -9.41 5.66
N GLN A 21 8.67 -8.93 5.92
CA GLN A 21 9.89 -9.55 5.40
C GLN A 21 10.10 -10.88 6.14
N GLN A 22 10.17 -11.99 5.41
CA GLN A 22 10.47 -13.34 5.96
C GLN A 22 11.85 -13.48 6.62
N LYS A 23 12.61 -12.40 6.79
CA LYS A 23 13.93 -12.44 7.45
C LYS A 23 13.85 -11.81 8.83
N ILE A 24 13.84 -12.71 9.80
CA ILE A 24 14.00 -12.50 11.23
C ILE A 24 15.11 -11.48 11.49
N THR A 25 14.74 -10.34 12.08
CA THR A 25 15.43 -9.70 13.21
C THR A 25 14.55 -8.56 13.66
N THR A 26 13.81 -8.85 14.73
CA THR A 26 13.14 -7.91 15.60
C THR A 26 14.03 -6.69 15.87
N THR A 27 13.43 -5.51 15.81
CA THR A 27 13.98 -4.21 16.25
C THR A 27 14.83 -3.37 15.25
N LEU A 28 14.66 -3.53 13.93
CA LEU A 28 15.09 -2.53 12.91
C LEU A 28 13.98 -2.31 11.87
N LEU A 29 12.86 -1.78 12.36
CA LEU A 29 11.56 -1.76 11.69
C LEU A 29 11.57 -0.89 10.41
N LEU A 30 11.19 -1.45 9.26
CA LEU A 30 10.93 -0.81 7.95
C LEU A 30 12.13 -0.43 7.05
N SER A 31 13.31 -1.03 7.21
CA SER A 31 14.43 -0.83 6.27
C SER A 31 14.42 -1.85 5.12
N LEU A 32 14.25 -1.40 3.87
CA LEU A 32 14.33 -2.25 2.67
C LEU A 32 15.61 -1.95 1.87
N SER A 33 16.35 -2.98 1.45
CA SER A 33 17.53 -2.78 0.59
C SER A 33 17.11 -2.37 -0.82
N ILE A 34 17.77 -1.39 -1.43
CA ILE A 34 17.42 -0.99 -2.81
C ILE A 34 17.68 -2.12 -3.81
N SER A 35 18.65 -3.01 -3.55
CA SER A 35 18.88 -4.18 -4.40
C SER A 35 17.69 -5.16 -4.41
N SER A 36 16.92 -5.25 -3.31
CA SER A 36 15.68 -6.04 -3.26
C SER A 36 14.52 -5.39 -4.01
N LEU A 37 14.52 -4.06 -4.16
CA LEU A 37 13.58 -3.36 -5.03
C LEU A 37 13.88 -3.64 -6.51
N ASP A 38 15.17 -3.71 -6.87
CA ASP A 38 15.60 -4.03 -8.24
C ASP A 38 15.27 -5.47 -8.64
N SER A 39 15.37 -6.44 -7.71
CA SER A 39 14.98 -7.83 -8.00
C SER A 39 13.47 -8.02 -8.10
N ARG A 40 12.69 -7.21 -7.39
CA ARG A 40 11.21 -7.22 -7.42
C ARG A 40 10.60 -6.26 -8.44
N ARG A 41 11.44 -5.70 -9.33
CA ARG A 41 11.09 -4.73 -10.36
C ARG A 41 10.02 -5.20 -11.35
N SER A 42 9.80 -6.51 -11.50
CA SER A 42 8.74 -7.02 -12.39
C SER A 42 7.33 -6.62 -11.95
N SER A 43 7.10 -6.34 -10.65
CA SER A 43 5.80 -5.86 -10.14
C SER A 43 5.69 -4.34 -10.10
N ILE A 44 6.80 -3.60 -10.23
CA ILE A 44 6.85 -2.15 -10.10
C ILE A 44 7.28 -1.54 -11.44
N SER A 45 6.36 -0.88 -12.13
CA SER A 45 6.61 -0.10 -13.36
C SER A 45 7.36 1.22 -13.07
N THR A 46 8.45 1.17 -12.29
CA THR A 46 9.33 2.33 -12.04
C THR A 46 10.67 2.15 -12.75
N PRO A 47 11.07 3.09 -13.62
CA PRO A 47 12.44 3.14 -14.10
C PRO A 47 13.37 3.57 -12.95
N ARG A 48 14.31 2.69 -12.57
CA ARG A 48 15.37 2.87 -11.56
C ARG A 48 14.85 3.28 -10.16
N PRO A 49 14.75 2.34 -9.19
CA PRO A 49 14.25 2.60 -7.85
C PRO A 49 14.95 3.77 -7.14
N THR A 50 16.27 3.90 -7.29
CA THR A 50 17.07 5.00 -6.70
C THR A 50 16.62 6.39 -7.15
N HIS A 51 16.33 6.57 -8.44
CA HIS A 51 15.88 7.85 -8.99
C HIS A 51 14.47 8.19 -8.53
N PHE A 52 13.59 7.18 -8.45
CA PHE A 52 12.22 7.36 -7.95
C PHE A 52 12.18 7.77 -6.48
N LEU A 53 12.94 7.09 -5.63
CA LEU A 53 13.01 7.40 -4.20
C LEU A 53 13.54 8.83 -3.95
N ARG A 54 14.57 9.25 -4.70
CA ARG A 54 15.12 10.62 -4.61
C ARG A 54 14.12 11.72 -5.02
N LYS A 55 13.12 11.39 -5.84
CA LYS A 55 12.08 12.34 -6.25
C LYS A 55 11.09 12.66 -5.12
N TYR A 56 10.96 11.79 -4.12
CA TYR A 56 10.01 11.91 -3.02
C TYR A 56 10.70 11.80 -1.64
N PRO A 57 11.61 12.73 -1.30
CA PRO A 57 12.39 12.67 -0.06
C PRO A 57 11.54 12.85 1.21
N HIS A 58 10.34 13.43 1.09
CA HIS A 58 9.40 13.58 2.20
C HIS A 58 8.72 12.26 2.58
N ILE A 59 8.67 11.29 1.66
CA ILE A 59 8.04 9.98 1.86
C ILE A 59 9.11 8.93 2.18
N PHE A 60 10.22 8.96 1.44
CA PHE A 60 11.28 7.96 1.53
C PHE A 60 12.60 8.57 1.97
N HIS A 61 13.20 7.97 2.99
CA HIS A 61 14.55 8.28 3.45
C HIS A 61 15.54 7.21 2.96
N ILE A 62 16.60 7.63 2.27
CA ILE A 62 17.67 6.74 1.79
C ILE A 62 18.87 6.89 2.71
N PHE A 63 19.40 5.76 3.17
CA PHE A 63 20.54 5.72 4.07
C PHE A 63 21.47 4.57 3.74
N TYR A 64 22.70 4.66 4.22
CA TYR A 64 23.77 3.70 3.92
C TYR A 64 24.24 3.07 5.23
N TYR A 65 24.14 1.74 5.32
CA TYR A 65 24.74 1.03 6.44
C TYR A 65 26.25 0.94 6.21
N THR A 66 27.03 1.43 7.19
CA THR A 66 28.50 1.42 7.17
C THR A 66 29.10 0.02 6.99
N ILE A 67 28.40 -1.02 7.45
CA ILE A 67 28.85 -2.41 7.44
C ILE A 67 28.63 -3.10 6.09
N LYS A 68 27.61 -2.68 5.31
CA LYS A 68 27.22 -3.37 4.07
C LYS A 68 27.45 -2.53 2.81
N SER A 69 27.73 -1.23 2.93
CA SER A 69 27.85 -0.26 1.83
C SER A 69 26.68 -0.31 0.82
N GLN A 70 25.57 -0.92 1.21
CA GLN A 70 24.39 -1.10 0.39
C GLN A 70 23.37 -0.03 0.75
N PRO A 71 22.83 0.71 -0.23
CA PRO A 71 21.80 1.69 0.02
C PRO A 71 20.53 0.99 0.46
N SER A 72 19.98 1.44 1.59
CA SER A 72 18.70 1.02 2.14
C SER A 72 17.74 2.20 2.15
N CYS A 73 16.43 1.92 2.05
CA CYS A 73 15.38 2.91 2.15
C CYS A 73 14.44 2.59 3.30
N ARG A 74 13.98 3.63 3.99
CA ARG A 74 12.94 3.57 5.02
C ARG A 74 11.86 4.59 4.70
N LEU A 75 10.65 4.33 5.15
CA LEU A 75 9.59 5.35 5.16
C LEU A 75 9.89 6.39 6.24
N THR A 76 9.65 7.68 5.95
CA THR A 76 9.78 8.75 6.94
C THR A 76 8.73 8.60 8.05
N ASP A 77 9.01 9.05 9.28
CA ASP A 77 8.08 8.94 10.41
C ASP A 77 6.71 9.55 10.11
N ILE A 78 6.67 10.68 9.39
CA ILE A 78 5.44 11.33 8.94
C ILE A 78 4.64 10.40 8.02
N ALA A 79 5.30 9.76 7.06
CA ALA A 79 4.66 8.86 6.11
C ALA A 79 4.18 7.56 6.80
N VAL A 80 4.91 7.07 7.81
CA VAL A 80 4.43 5.97 8.66
C VAL A 80 3.18 6.37 9.43
N GLN A 81 3.16 7.57 10.01
CA GLN A 81 2.00 8.07 10.74
C GLN A 81 0.77 8.23 9.84
N ILE A 82 0.94 8.78 8.63
CA ILE A 82 -0.13 8.90 7.63
C ILE A 82 -0.66 7.51 7.27
N SER A 83 0.22 6.55 6.98
CA SER A 83 -0.19 5.17 6.66
C SER A 83 -1.01 4.54 7.80
N ARG A 84 -0.65 4.83 9.06
CA ARG A 84 -1.41 4.35 10.22
C ARG A 84 -2.79 4.98 10.30
N GLN A 85 -2.88 6.29 10.10
CA GLN A 85 -4.14 7.03 10.09
C GLN A 85 -5.06 6.58 8.94
N GLU A 86 -4.50 6.32 7.77
CA GLU A 86 -5.24 5.76 6.63
C GLU A 86 -5.83 4.39 6.97
N ALA A 87 -5.02 3.48 7.52
CA ALA A 87 -5.50 2.17 7.95
C ALA A 87 -6.59 2.26 9.03
N GLU A 88 -6.42 3.15 10.01
CA GLU A 88 -7.42 3.41 11.05
C GLU A 88 -8.73 3.96 10.47
N ALA A 89 -8.65 4.90 9.53
CA ALA A 89 -9.82 5.46 8.85
C ALA A 89 -10.55 4.40 7.99
N ILE A 90 -9.81 3.53 7.30
CA ILE A 90 -10.38 2.41 6.54
C ILE A 90 -11.12 1.46 7.48
N ASN A 91 -10.49 1.07 8.59
CA ASN A 91 -11.11 0.19 9.60
C ASN A 91 -12.35 0.83 10.22
N ALA A 92 -12.32 2.14 10.50
CA ALA A 92 -13.47 2.88 11.01
C ALA A 92 -14.62 2.96 9.99
N SER A 93 -14.33 2.89 8.69
CA SER A 93 -15.34 2.88 7.62
C SER A 93 -15.99 1.51 7.39
N LEU A 94 -15.33 0.42 7.81
CA LEU A 94 -15.81 -0.96 7.66
C LEU A 94 -17.26 -1.19 8.12
N PRO A 95 -17.72 -0.72 9.30
CA PRO A 95 -19.12 -0.89 9.71
C PRO A 95 -20.11 -0.25 8.73
N VAL A 96 -19.77 0.91 8.14
CA VAL A 96 -20.62 1.59 7.16
C VAL A 96 -20.70 0.79 5.86
N VAL A 97 -19.58 0.19 5.45
CA VAL A 97 -19.51 -0.67 4.26
C VAL A 97 -20.37 -1.92 4.45
N ILE A 98 -20.30 -2.55 5.62
CA ILE A 98 -21.14 -3.70 5.99
C ILE A 98 -22.62 -3.31 5.94
N GLU A 99 -22.99 -2.18 6.54
CA GLU A 99 -24.39 -1.71 6.53
C GLU A 99 -24.92 -1.49 5.11
N ARG A 100 -24.11 -0.89 4.22
CA ARG A 100 -24.47 -0.70 2.80
C ARG A 100 -24.67 -2.02 2.08
N LEU A 101 -23.79 -2.99 2.31
CA LEU A 101 -23.89 -4.32 1.70
C LEU A 101 -25.15 -5.06 2.18
N VAL A 102 -25.43 -5.01 3.48
CA VAL A 102 -26.66 -5.59 4.07
C VAL A 102 -27.89 -4.92 3.47
N ARG A 103 -27.90 -3.59 3.35
CA ARG A 103 -29.02 -2.85 2.75
C ARG A 103 -29.24 -3.26 1.29
N LEU A 104 -28.17 -3.41 0.50
CA LEU A 104 -28.26 -3.88 -0.88
C LEU A 104 -28.82 -5.31 -0.98
N LEU A 105 -28.40 -6.21 -0.07
CA LEU A 105 -28.95 -7.57 0.00
C LEU A 105 -30.44 -7.55 0.36
N MET A 106 -30.86 -6.67 1.27
CA MET A 106 -32.27 -6.52 1.66
C MET A 106 -33.14 -5.94 0.55
N MET A 107 -32.57 -5.11 -0.33
CA MET A 107 -33.26 -4.59 -1.53
C MET A 107 -33.35 -5.62 -2.66
N SER A 108 -32.54 -6.67 -2.64
CA SER A 108 -32.58 -7.76 -3.62
C SER A 108 -33.71 -8.73 -3.32
N THR A 109 -34.52 -9.06 -4.33
CA THR A 109 -35.64 -10.02 -4.21
C THR A 109 -35.18 -11.40 -3.77
N THR A 110 -33.98 -11.81 -4.20
CA THR A 110 -33.38 -13.12 -3.88
C THR A 110 -32.46 -13.08 -2.67
N LYS A 111 -32.31 -11.93 -2.00
CA LYS A 111 -31.29 -11.68 -0.96
C LYS A 111 -29.87 -12.08 -1.38
N SER A 112 -29.61 -12.06 -2.69
CA SER A 112 -28.33 -12.43 -3.30
C SER A 112 -27.94 -11.39 -4.34
N LEU A 113 -26.65 -11.19 -4.50
CA LEU A 113 -26.07 -10.26 -5.46
C LEU A 113 -24.95 -10.96 -6.23
N PRO A 114 -24.94 -10.88 -7.58
CA PRO A 114 -23.88 -11.49 -8.36
C PRO A 114 -22.55 -10.78 -8.07
N LEU A 115 -21.55 -11.54 -7.62
CA LEU A 115 -20.21 -11.00 -7.31
C LEU A 115 -19.62 -10.22 -8.48
N ARG A 116 -19.85 -10.67 -9.72
CA ARG A 116 -19.40 -9.98 -10.94
C ARG A 116 -19.93 -8.54 -11.06
N ALA A 117 -21.12 -8.26 -10.55
CA ALA A 117 -21.66 -6.90 -10.53
C ALA A 117 -21.03 -6.08 -9.39
N ILE A 118 -20.88 -6.68 -8.20
CA ILE A 118 -20.23 -6.05 -7.05
C ILE A 118 -18.80 -5.62 -7.41
N PHE A 119 -18.01 -6.48 -8.05
CA PHE A 119 -16.64 -6.15 -8.47
C PHE A 119 -16.57 -4.96 -9.44
N LYS A 120 -17.62 -4.66 -10.21
CA LYS A 120 -17.63 -3.47 -11.09
C LYS A 120 -17.79 -2.17 -10.32
N VAL A 121 -18.54 -2.19 -9.21
CA VAL A 121 -18.87 -1.00 -8.39
C VAL A 121 -18.20 -1.02 -7.02
N TRP A 122 -17.35 -2.00 -6.78
CA TRP A 122 -16.59 -2.23 -5.56
C TRP A 122 -16.07 -0.95 -4.90
N ARG A 123 -15.46 -0.07 -5.71
CA ARG A 123 -14.78 1.12 -5.22
C ARG A 123 -15.77 2.19 -4.80
N GLU A 124 -16.93 2.21 -5.43
CA GLU A 124 -18.06 3.08 -5.08
C GLU A 124 -18.77 2.57 -3.82
N LEU A 125 -18.77 1.25 -3.61
CA LEU A 125 -19.26 0.62 -2.39
C LEU A 125 -18.33 0.81 -1.19
N GLY A 126 -17.06 1.18 -1.45
CA GLY A 126 -16.03 1.33 -0.42
C GLY A 126 -15.51 -0.01 0.09
N LEU A 127 -15.54 -1.06 -0.74
CA LEU A 127 -15.00 -2.36 -0.36
C LEU A 127 -13.45 -2.30 -0.26
N PRO A 128 -12.84 -2.98 0.73
CA PRO A 128 -11.38 -3.03 0.89
C PRO A 128 -10.73 -3.85 -0.22
N ASP A 129 -9.52 -3.48 -0.67
CA ASP A 129 -8.65 -4.13 -1.70
C ASP A 129 -8.54 -5.68 -1.63
N ASP A 130 -8.84 -6.27 -0.46
CA ASP A 130 -8.78 -7.72 -0.19
C ASP A 130 -10.15 -8.47 -0.17
N PHE A 131 -11.26 -7.84 -0.57
CA PHE A 131 -12.60 -8.46 -0.66
C PHE A 131 -12.72 -9.53 -1.76
#